data_AF-U2XPF9-F1
#
_entry.id   AF-U2XPF9-F1
#
_cell.length_a   1.000
_cell.length_b   1.000
_cell.length_c   1.000
_cell.angle_alpha   90.00
_cell.angle_beta   90.00
_cell.angle_gamma   90.00
#
_symmetry.space_group_name_H-M   'P 1'
#
loop_
_entity.id
_entity.type
_entity.pdbx_description
1 polymer ?
#
loop_
_entity_poly.entity_id
_entity_poly.type
_entity_poly.pdbx_seq_one_letter_code
_entity_poly.pdbx_strand_id
1 'polypeptide(L)'
;MCGLRTSFCLAKKMDKGLGASKILLSQMSQQQITFLEMIMARPLPFTAITDTGDKFDVDFPLHEATEAPMRVHQLLEDILAVVSREARRDGMANGDVLQACAMALAIRARVIVADPEVTTNLAKDLTLAALEAVQRADVSSPPSGLA
;
A
#
# COMPACT_ATOMS: atom_id res chain seq x y z
N MET A 1 17.91 -40.67 -63.36
CA MET A 1 19.11 -39.81 -63.48
C MET A 1 18.69 -38.41 -63.89
N CYS A 2 19.28 -37.41 -63.21
CA CYS A 2 19.45 -36.01 -63.60
C CYS A 2 18.22 -35.08 -63.70
N GLY A 3 18.31 -33.95 -62.98
CA GLY A 3 17.38 -32.81 -63.10
C GLY A 3 17.60 -31.72 -62.05
N LEU A 4 18.77 -31.08 -62.05
CA LEU A 4 19.08 -29.83 -61.34
C LEU A 4 18.15 -28.68 -61.79
N ARG A 5 17.72 -27.79 -60.88
CA ARG A 5 17.94 -26.31 -60.93
C ARG A 5 17.05 -25.49 -59.96
N THR A 6 17.73 -24.77 -59.06
CA THR A 6 17.58 -23.36 -58.62
C THR A 6 16.21 -22.72 -58.33
N SER A 7 16.14 -22.15 -57.10
CA SER A 7 15.67 -20.81 -56.68
C SER A 7 14.55 -20.12 -57.47
N PHE A 8 13.48 -19.70 -56.80
CA PHE A 8 13.29 -18.30 -56.38
C PHE A 8 12.01 -18.12 -55.54
N CYS A 9 12.06 -17.14 -54.65
CA CYS A 9 11.04 -16.73 -53.68
C CYS A 9 9.67 -16.39 -54.29
N LEU A 10 8.57 -16.74 -53.62
CA LEU A 10 7.52 -15.80 -53.15
C LEU A 10 6.33 -16.53 -52.49
N ALA A 11 6.12 -16.31 -51.19
CA ALA A 11 4.82 -16.21 -50.51
C ALA A 11 5.09 -15.93 -49.02
N LYS A 12 5.24 -14.67 -48.61
CA LYS A 12 4.15 -13.82 -48.08
C LYS A 12 3.49 -14.49 -46.86
N LYS A 13 4.08 -14.32 -45.66
CA LYS A 13 3.71 -13.28 -44.67
C LYS A 13 2.27 -13.48 -44.17
N MET A 14 2.13 -14.09 -42.99
CA MET A 14 1.06 -13.86 -41.98
C MET A 14 1.10 -15.01 -40.95
N ASP A 15 1.89 -14.85 -39.88
CA ASP A 15 1.52 -15.34 -38.54
C ASP A 15 2.60 -14.96 -37.51
N LYS A 16 2.60 -13.69 -37.08
CA LYS A 16 3.38 -13.23 -35.92
C LYS A 16 2.62 -12.11 -35.24
N GLY A 17 1.59 -12.47 -34.48
CA GLY A 17 0.78 -11.47 -33.77
C GLY A 17 0.01 -11.95 -32.53
N LEU A 18 -0.08 -13.26 -32.26
CA LEU A 18 -0.91 -13.78 -31.15
C LEU A 18 -0.13 -14.46 -30.01
N GLY A 19 1.21 -14.43 -30.02
CA GLY A 19 2.03 -14.95 -28.93
C GLY A 19 2.40 -13.91 -27.87
N ALA A 20 2.70 -12.67 -28.30
CA ALA A 20 3.19 -11.63 -27.39
C ALA A 20 2.13 -11.15 -26.40
N SER A 21 0.84 -11.17 -26.76
CA SER A 21 -0.25 -10.69 -25.90
C SER A 21 -0.56 -11.65 -24.74
N LYS A 22 -0.47 -12.97 -24.97
CA LYS A 22 -0.62 -13.98 -23.89
C LYS A 22 0.59 -14.01 -22.96
N ILE A 23 1.78 -13.68 -23.47
CA ILE A 23 3.00 -13.61 -22.66
C ILE A 23 3.06 -12.31 -21.84
N LEU A 24 2.56 -11.18 -22.38
CA LEU A 24 2.46 -9.93 -21.62
C LEU A 24 1.49 -10.05 -20.43
N LEU A 25 0.36 -10.74 -20.62
CA LEU A 25 -0.59 -11.04 -19.54
C LEU A 25 -0.02 -12.04 -18.51
N SER A 26 0.93 -12.88 -18.90
CA SER A 26 1.59 -13.86 -18.04
C SER A 26 2.82 -13.30 -17.28
N GLN A 27 3.22 -12.06 -17.55
CA GLN A 27 4.42 -11.41 -16.99
C GLN A 27 4.12 -10.18 -16.13
N MET A 28 2.85 -9.86 -15.86
CA MET A 28 2.55 -9.05 -14.69
C MET A 28 2.98 -9.88 -13.49
N SER A 29 4.05 -9.43 -12.82
CA SER A 29 4.57 -10.06 -11.60
C SER A 29 3.39 -10.41 -10.69
N GLN A 30 3.37 -11.60 -10.12
CA GLN A 30 2.33 -11.99 -9.15
C GLN A 30 2.15 -10.90 -8.07
N GLN A 31 3.21 -10.15 -7.75
CA GLN A 31 3.21 -8.97 -6.88
C GLN A 31 2.44 -7.77 -7.47
N GLN A 32 2.55 -7.50 -8.78
CA GLN A 32 1.76 -6.45 -9.45
C GLN A 32 0.28 -6.82 -9.52
N ILE A 33 -0.06 -8.11 -9.64
CA ILE A 33 -1.44 -8.60 -9.64
C ILE A 33 -2.05 -8.51 -8.22
N THR A 34 -1.32 -8.94 -7.18
CA THR A 34 -1.75 -8.72 -5.77
C THR A 34 -1.84 -7.23 -5.44
N PHE A 35 -0.90 -6.43 -5.93
CA PHE A 35 -0.90 -4.98 -5.75
C PHE A 35 -2.11 -4.31 -6.42
N LEU A 36 -2.52 -4.75 -7.61
CA LEU A 36 -3.73 -4.25 -8.27
C LEU A 36 -5.03 -4.72 -7.59
N GLU A 37 -5.08 -5.95 -7.06
CA GLU A 37 -6.24 -6.41 -6.28
C GLU A 37 -6.38 -5.65 -4.94
N MET A 38 -5.26 -5.31 -4.28
CA MET A 38 -5.26 -4.43 -3.11
C MET A 38 -5.76 -3.00 -3.42
N ILE A 39 -5.51 -2.49 -4.62
CA ILE A 39 -5.96 -1.15 -5.06
C ILE A 39 -7.50 -1.07 -5.19
N MET A 40 -8.18 -2.20 -5.41
CA MET A 40 -9.64 -2.25 -5.57
C MET A 40 -10.39 -2.75 -4.32
N ALA A 41 -9.68 -3.33 -3.35
CA ALA A 41 -10.23 -3.71 -2.06
C ALA A 41 -10.36 -2.47 -1.15
N ARG A 42 -11.57 -2.20 -0.67
CA ARG A 42 -11.78 -1.51 0.61
C ARG A 42 -11.95 -2.63 1.62
N PRO A 43 -10.88 -3.10 2.27
CA PRO A 43 -9.96 -2.28 3.08
C PRO A 43 -8.56 -2.08 2.48
N LEU A 44 -7.83 -1.05 2.95
CA LEU A 44 -6.42 -0.79 2.63
C LEU A 44 -5.51 -1.65 3.52
N PRO A 45 -4.82 -2.66 2.96
CA PRO A 45 -3.89 -3.47 3.75
C PRO A 45 -2.61 -2.70 4.04
N PHE A 46 -2.05 -2.92 5.23
CA PHE A 46 -0.81 -2.32 5.69
C PHE A 46 -0.08 -3.28 6.64
N THR A 47 1.19 -3.57 6.35
CA THR A 47 2.03 -4.39 7.22
C THR A 47 2.91 -3.48 8.07
N ALA A 48 2.70 -3.49 9.38
CA ALA A 48 3.55 -2.77 10.33
C ALA A 48 4.64 -3.70 10.88
N ILE A 49 5.83 -3.14 11.10
CA ILE A 49 6.96 -3.83 11.74
C ILE A 49 7.34 -3.02 12.98
N THR A 50 7.31 -3.65 14.15
CA THR A 50 7.71 -3.01 15.41
C THR A 50 9.24 -2.99 15.53
N ASP A 51 9.76 -2.16 16.44
CA ASP A 51 11.19 -2.16 16.78
C ASP A 51 11.66 -3.51 17.38
N THR A 52 10.74 -4.33 17.92
CA THR A 52 10.99 -5.70 18.39
C THR A 52 11.03 -6.74 17.26
N GLY A 53 10.70 -6.34 16.03
CA GLY A 53 10.67 -7.20 14.86
C GLY A 53 9.35 -7.98 14.68
N ASP A 54 8.35 -7.71 15.52
CA ASP A 54 7.00 -8.26 15.34
C ASP A 54 6.36 -7.64 14.10
N LYS A 55 5.61 -8.47 13.36
CA LYS A 55 4.87 -8.03 12.19
C LYS A 55 3.38 -8.19 12.45
N PHE A 56 2.61 -7.20 12.07
CA PHE A 56 1.16 -7.33 12.10
C PHE A 56 0.57 -6.70 10.85
N ASP A 57 -0.36 -7.45 10.24
CA ASP A 57 -1.06 -7.06 9.04
C ASP A 57 -2.40 -6.45 9.42
N VAL A 58 -2.63 -5.20 8.99
CA VAL A 58 -3.83 -4.43 9.32
C VAL A 58 -4.59 -4.12 8.05
N ASP A 59 -5.88 -4.41 8.05
CA ASP A 59 -6.81 -3.99 7.01
C ASP A 59 -7.55 -2.72 7.45
N PHE A 60 -7.09 -1.56 6.98
CA PHE A 60 -7.69 -0.27 7.33
C PHE A 60 -8.95 0.02 6.49
N PRO A 61 -10.12 0.26 7.12
CA PRO A 61 -11.29 0.72 6.39
C PRO A 61 -11.05 2.11 5.83
N LEU A 62 -11.22 2.28 4.52
CA LEU A 62 -11.15 3.60 3.89
C LEU A 62 -12.52 4.27 3.88
N HIS A 63 -12.52 5.57 4.16
CA HIS A 63 -13.72 6.40 4.02
C HIS A 63 -14.21 6.40 2.57
N GLU A 64 -15.52 6.43 2.37
CA GLU A 64 -16.15 6.33 1.04
C GLU A 64 -15.71 7.42 0.05
N ALA A 65 -15.40 8.61 0.58
CA ALA A 65 -14.89 9.75 -0.18
C ALA A 65 -13.38 9.68 -0.48
N THR A 66 -12.70 8.57 -0.16
CA THR A 66 -11.27 8.41 -0.44
C THR A 66 -11.06 8.12 -1.93
N GLU A 67 -10.61 9.12 -2.69
CA GLU A 67 -10.42 9.00 -4.14
C GLU A 67 -9.12 8.29 -4.53
N ALA A 68 -8.08 8.36 -3.69
CA ALA A 68 -6.75 7.84 -4.01
C ALA A 68 -6.16 6.97 -2.88
N PRO A 69 -6.66 5.74 -2.68
CA PRO A 69 -6.15 4.79 -1.68
C PRO A 69 -4.63 4.65 -1.68
N MET A 70 -4.02 4.57 -2.87
CA MET A 70 -2.57 4.40 -2.98
C MET A 70 -1.78 5.63 -2.52
N ARG A 71 -2.30 6.83 -2.74
CA ARG A 71 -1.67 8.06 -2.22
C ARG A 71 -1.79 8.13 -0.70
N VAL A 72 -2.89 7.63 -0.14
CA VAL A 72 -3.07 7.51 1.32
C VAL A 72 -2.05 6.53 1.90
N HIS A 73 -1.85 5.38 1.26
CA HIS A 73 -0.86 4.39 1.69
C HIS A 73 0.56 4.97 1.69
N GLN A 74 0.99 5.57 0.57
CA GLN A 74 2.33 6.16 0.48
C GLN A 74 2.54 7.26 1.52
N LEU A 75 1.53 8.12 1.72
CA LEU A 75 1.61 9.19 2.70
C LEU A 75 1.68 8.63 4.14
N LEU A 76 0.97 7.54 4.43
CA LEU A 76 1.04 6.86 5.73
C LEU A 76 2.45 6.33 5.98
N GLU A 77 3.06 5.66 5.01
CA GLU A 77 4.45 5.19 5.11
C GLU A 77 5.42 6.36 5.38
N ASP A 78 5.31 7.44 4.62
CA ASP A 78 6.16 8.62 4.75
C ASP A 78 6.03 9.26 6.14
N ILE A 79 4.79 9.41 6.64
CA ILE A 79 4.51 9.94 7.97
C ILE A 79 5.13 9.05 9.04
N LEU A 80 4.90 7.74 8.99
CA LEU A 80 5.43 6.79 9.99
C LEU A 80 6.97 6.77 9.97
N ALA A 81 7.58 6.83 8.79
CA ALA A 81 9.03 6.89 8.66
C ALA A 81 9.62 8.16 9.28
N VAL A 82 8.99 9.32 9.05
CA VAL A 82 9.39 10.60 9.66
C VAL A 82 9.22 10.56 11.17
N VAL A 83 8.05 10.18 11.66
CA VAL A 83 7.76 10.12 13.11
C VAL A 83 8.72 9.18 13.82
N SER A 84 8.96 7.98 13.27
CA SER A 84 9.88 7.00 13.86
C SER A 84 11.33 7.51 13.91
N ARG A 85 11.76 8.26 12.89
CA ARG A 85 13.09 8.87 12.86
C ARG A 85 13.24 9.94 13.94
N GLU A 86 12.28 10.85 14.06
CA GLU A 86 12.37 11.94 15.05
C GLU A 86 12.21 11.40 16.49
N ALA A 87 11.33 10.41 16.71
CA ALA A 87 11.16 9.78 18.01
C ALA A 87 12.47 9.16 18.55
N ARG A 88 13.22 8.48 17.67
CA ARG A 88 14.53 7.89 18.01
C ARG A 88 15.63 8.93 18.24
N ARG A 89 15.58 10.05 17.54
CA ARG A 89 16.63 11.07 17.58
C ARG A 89 16.77 11.72 18.97
N ASP A 90 15.63 12.06 19.58
CA ASP A 90 15.61 12.83 20.83
C ASP A 90 15.19 11.99 22.04
N GLY A 91 15.04 10.66 21.88
CA GLY A 91 14.62 9.77 22.97
C GLY A 91 13.23 10.08 23.51
N MET A 92 12.30 10.46 22.63
CA MET A 92 10.94 10.85 23.00
C MET A 92 10.18 9.68 23.66
N ALA A 93 9.37 9.97 24.68
CA ALA A 93 8.47 8.96 25.22
C ALA A 93 7.34 8.68 24.21
N ASN A 94 6.85 7.43 24.18
CA ASN A 94 5.74 7.05 23.28
C ASN A 94 4.51 7.96 23.46
N GLY A 95 4.24 8.43 24.69
CA GLY A 95 3.17 9.38 24.97
C GLY A 95 3.34 10.73 24.28
N ASP A 96 4.57 11.26 24.22
CA ASP A 96 4.88 12.53 23.55
C ASP A 96 4.67 12.40 22.04
N VAL A 97 5.10 11.27 21.46
CA VAL A 97 4.92 10.96 20.04
C VAL A 97 3.43 10.90 19.68
N LEU A 98 2.63 10.17 20.46
CA LEU A 98 1.18 10.07 20.26
C LEU A 98 0.49 11.43 20.39
N GLN A 99 0.88 12.24 21.39
CA GLN A 99 0.34 13.58 21.57
C GLN A 99 0.68 14.49 20.39
N ALA A 100 1.92 14.47 19.89
CA ALA A 100 2.33 15.25 18.73
C ALA A 100 1.56 14.86 17.46
N CYS A 101 1.37 13.56 17.20
CA CYS A 101 0.57 13.07 16.08
C CYS A 101 -0.89 13.54 16.17
N ALA A 102 -1.50 13.48 17.37
CA ALA A 102 -2.86 13.95 17.58
C ALA A 102 -3.00 15.46 17.33
N MET A 103 -2.05 16.27 17.82
CA MET A 103 -2.01 17.71 17.56
C MET A 103 -1.82 18.02 16.07
N ALA A 104 -0.93 17.30 15.38
CA ALA A 104 -0.70 17.46 13.95
C ALA A 104 -1.97 17.16 13.13
N LEU A 105 -2.71 16.10 13.47
CA LEU A 105 -3.99 15.78 12.83
C LEU A 105 -5.02 16.89 13.05
N ALA A 106 -5.15 17.38 14.29
CA ALA A 106 -6.09 18.46 14.62
C ALA A 106 -5.80 19.75 13.83
N ILE A 107 -4.51 20.14 13.75
CA ILE A 107 -4.07 21.28 12.93
C ILE A 107 -4.40 21.01 11.45
N ARG A 108 -4.10 19.82 10.94
CA ARG A 108 -4.34 19.48 9.53
C ARG A 108 -5.82 19.51 9.17
N ALA A 109 -6.70 19.06 10.06
CA ALA A 109 -8.15 19.14 9.91
C ALA A 109 -8.61 20.60 9.84
N ARG A 110 -8.06 21.47 10.70
CA ARG A 110 -8.41 22.90 10.73
C ARG A 110 -7.99 23.67 9.48
N VAL A 111 -6.97 23.21 8.75
CA VAL A 111 -6.49 23.82 7.49
C VAL A 111 -7.48 23.58 6.32
N ILE A 112 -8.34 22.56 6.40
CA ILE A 112 -9.32 22.27 5.35
C ILE A 112 -10.36 23.40 5.33
N VAL A 113 -10.62 23.96 4.14
CA VAL A 113 -11.64 24.99 3.93
C VAL A 113 -13.02 24.32 3.92
N ALA A 114 -13.56 24.08 5.11
CA ALA A 114 -14.88 23.52 5.35
C ALA A 114 -15.36 23.94 6.76
N ASP A 115 -16.55 23.50 7.16
CA ASP A 115 -17.03 23.70 8.52
C ASP A 115 -16.04 23.03 9.53
N PRO A 116 -15.56 23.78 10.54
CA PRO A 116 -14.64 23.24 11.55
C PRO A 116 -15.20 22.03 12.31
N GLU A 117 -16.51 21.99 12.55
CA GLU A 117 -17.14 20.87 13.25
C GLU A 117 -17.15 19.61 12.37
N VAL A 118 -17.47 19.77 11.09
CA VAL A 118 -17.47 18.68 10.10
C VAL A 118 -16.07 18.07 9.96
N THR A 119 -15.05 18.90 9.80
CA THR A 119 -13.65 18.41 9.66
C THR A 119 -13.11 17.79 10.94
N THR A 120 -13.52 18.30 12.10
CA THR A 120 -13.16 17.73 13.40
C THR A 120 -13.79 16.35 13.60
N ASN A 121 -15.07 16.19 13.26
CA ASN A 121 -15.77 14.91 13.39
C ASN A 121 -15.20 13.88 12.42
N LEU A 122 -14.96 14.26 11.16
CA LEU A 122 -14.30 13.37 10.20
C LEU A 122 -12.92 12.90 10.69
N ALA A 123 -12.11 13.78 11.26
CA ALA A 123 -10.80 13.41 11.81
C ALA A 123 -10.92 12.42 12.98
N LYS A 124 -11.92 12.61 13.86
CA LYS A 124 -12.21 11.68 14.96
C LYS A 124 -12.64 10.32 14.44
N ASP A 125 -13.58 10.29 13.50
CA ASP A 125 -14.15 9.05 12.95
C ASP A 125 -13.07 8.23 12.22
N LEU A 126 -12.24 8.88 11.40
CA LEU A 126 -11.11 8.24 10.72
C LEU A 126 -10.10 7.65 11.71
N THR A 127 -9.78 8.41 12.77
CA THR A 127 -8.83 7.96 13.81
C THR A 127 -9.39 6.78 14.58
N LEU A 128 -10.66 6.84 14.98
CA LEU A 128 -11.32 5.77 15.71
C LEU A 128 -11.38 4.49 14.87
N ALA A 129 -11.80 4.59 13.61
CA ALA A 129 -11.86 3.44 12.71
C ALA A 129 -10.48 2.80 12.47
N ALA A 130 -9.41 3.61 12.37
CA ALA A 130 -8.05 3.10 12.25
C ALA A 130 -7.57 2.39 13.53
N LEU A 131 -7.88 2.94 14.71
CA LEU A 131 -7.56 2.32 16.00
C LEU A 131 -8.29 0.97 16.16
N GLU A 132 -9.56 0.90 15.80
CA GLU A 132 -10.34 -0.34 15.81
C GLU A 132 -9.78 -1.38 14.83
N ALA A 133 -9.28 -0.96 13.66
CA ALA A 133 -8.64 -1.85 12.71
C ALA A 133 -7.35 -2.46 13.28
N VAL A 134 -6.49 -1.65 13.88
CA VAL A 134 -5.25 -2.12 14.53
C VAL A 134 -5.55 -3.06 15.70
N GLN A 135 -6.59 -2.78 16.50
CA GLN A 135 -6.98 -3.64 17.62
C GLN A 135 -7.49 -5.02 17.18
N ARG A 136 -8.08 -5.11 15.98
CA ARG A 136 -8.54 -6.37 15.39
C ARG A 136 -7.45 -7.13 14.64
N ALA A 137 -6.33 -6.48 14.31
CA ALA A 137 -5.25 -7.09 13.56
C ALA A 137 -4.55 -8.17 14.39
N ASP A 138 -4.35 -9.33 13.80
CA ASP A 138 -3.59 -10.42 14.42
C ASP A 138 -2.09 -10.07 14.37
N VAL A 139 -1.44 -10.08 15.53
CA VAL A 139 0.02 -9.88 15.62
C VAL A 139 0.71 -11.21 15.39
N SER A 140 1.47 -11.30 14.29
CA SER A 140 2.35 -12.44 14.03
C SER A 140 3.74 -12.12 14.57
N SER A 141 4.02 -12.58 15.79
CA SER A 141 5.39 -12.58 16.30
C SER A 141 6.23 -13.57 15.49
N PRO A 142 7.47 -13.21 15.07
CA PRO A 142 8.38 -14.21 14.52
C PRO A 142 8.54 -15.37 15.51
N PRO A 143 8.70 -16.63 15.06
CA PRO A 143 8.93 -17.74 15.96
C PRO A 143 10.12 -17.36 16.84
N SER A 144 9.90 -17.28 18.15
CA SER A 144 10.95 -17.11 19.15
C SER A 144 11.84 -18.36 19.10
N GLY A 145 12.75 -18.36 18.13
CA GLY A 145 13.71 -19.41 17.90
C GLY A 145 14.90 -19.22 18.80
N LEU A 146 15.02 -20.17 19.73
CA LEU A 146 16.24 -20.66 20.41
C LEU A 146 16.52 -20.14 21.83
N ALA A 147 16.38 -21.05 22.79
CA ALA A 147 17.52 -21.50 23.62
C ALA A 147 17.36 -22.99 23.93
#